data_AF-A0A6L7Q4Q4-F1
#
_entry.id   AF-A0A6L7Q4Q4-F1
#
_cell.length_a   1.000
_cell.length_b   1.000
_cell.length_c   1.000
_cell.angle_alpha   90.00
_cell.angle_beta   90.00
_cell.angle_gamma   90.00
#
_symmetry.space_group_name_H-M   'P 1'
#
loop_
_entity.id
_entity.type
_entity.pdbx_description
1 polymer ?
#
loop_
_entity_poly.entity_id
_entity_poly.type
_entity_poly.pdbx_seq_one_letter_code
_entity_poly.pdbx_strand_id
1 'polypeptide(L)'
;MSRLNWPKGIILNDLAWVENIARKYTLPDLDIATGSVVLERTFATGGRCFCYSDGSWVIGLSLPRMQRCGRQGMEGILAHELLHAWLWARHGYAGHGPVFEGHASVRGIPRWCSAEHEVRRQGPQQLALFDA
;
A
#
# COMPACT_ATOMS: atom_id res chain seq x y z
N MET A 1 -12.01 -12.99 -16.10
CA MET A 1 -11.68 -11.67 -15.53
C MET A 1 -12.93 -11.12 -14.83
N SER A 2 -13.14 -11.47 -13.57
CA SER A 2 -14.22 -10.87 -12.77
C SER A 2 -13.76 -9.45 -12.39
N ARG A 3 -14.61 -8.45 -12.65
CA ARG A 3 -14.38 -7.09 -12.15
C ARG A 3 -14.72 -7.10 -10.67
N LEU A 4 -13.70 -7.10 -9.82
CA LEU A 4 -13.84 -6.85 -8.38
C LEU A 4 -14.71 -5.61 -8.18
N ASN A 5 -15.88 -5.80 -7.56
CA ASN A 5 -16.80 -4.72 -7.18
C ASN A 5 -16.15 -3.89 -6.06
N TRP A 6 -15.29 -2.94 -6.44
CA TRP A 6 -14.58 -2.10 -5.48
C TRP A 6 -15.56 -1.10 -4.82
N PRO A 7 -15.57 -0.98 -3.48
CA PRO A 7 -16.52 -0.10 -2.79
C PRO A 7 -16.20 1.38 -3.08
N LYS A 8 -17.05 2.06 -3.87
CA LYS A 8 -17.22 3.54 -4.01
C LYS A 8 -15.98 4.43 -3.76
N GLY A 9 -14.81 4.01 -4.24
CA GLY A 9 -13.58 4.78 -4.19
C GLY A 9 -13.43 5.68 -5.41
N ILE A 10 -12.73 6.81 -5.26
CA ILE A 10 -12.26 7.59 -6.41
C ILE A 10 -10.90 7.00 -6.80
N ILE A 11 -10.78 6.46 -8.01
CA ILE A 11 -9.48 5.99 -8.51
C ILE A 11 -8.58 7.22 -8.67
N LEU A 12 -7.41 7.20 -8.04
CA LEU A 12 -6.36 8.17 -8.29
C LEU A 12 -5.57 7.71 -9.52
N ASN A 13 -5.93 8.23 -10.69
CA ASN A 13 -5.16 8.00 -11.92
C ASN A 13 -3.87 8.86 -12.01
N ASP A 14 -3.35 9.33 -10.88
CA ASP A 14 -2.09 10.08 -10.83
C ASP A 14 -0.91 9.12 -10.68
N LEU A 15 -0.68 8.30 -11.71
CA LEU A 15 0.46 7.36 -11.74
C LEU A 15 1.80 8.08 -11.61
N ALA A 16 1.90 9.31 -12.12
CA ALA A 16 3.10 10.13 -11.99
C ALA A 16 3.41 10.45 -10.52
N TRP A 17 2.40 10.76 -9.70
CA TRP A 17 2.59 10.94 -8.26
C TRP A 17 3.07 9.66 -7.58
N VAL A 18 2.45 8.52 -7.89
CA VAL A 18 2.83 7.21 -7.32
C VAL A 18 4.27 6.86 -7.67
N GLU A 19 4.64 6.98 -8.94
CA GLU A 19 6.00 6.75 -9.41
C GLU A 19 7.01 7.70 -8.74
N ASN A 20 6.67 8.98 -8.58
CA ASN A 20 7.55 9.95 -7.92
C ASN A 20 7.80 9.56 -6.45
N ILE A 21 6.79 9.05 -5.75
CA ILE A 21 6.97 8.55 -4.39
C ILE A 21 7.82 7.28 -4.38
N ALA A 22 7.56 6.31 -5.26
CA ALA A 22 8.37 5.10 -5.36
C ALA A 22 9.85 5.41 -5.64
N ARG A 23 10.13 6.36 -6.55
CA ARG A 23 11.49 6.87 -6.83
C ARG A 23 12.12 7.57 -5.63
N LYS A 24 11.39 8.53 -5.02
CA LYS A 24 11.84 9.28 -3.83
C LYS A 24 12.30 8.35 -2.70
N TYR A 25 11.61 7.23 -2.52
CA TYR A 25 11.91 6.26 -1.47
C TYR A 25 12.73 5.06 -1.95
N THR A 26 13.30 5.09 -3.16
CA THR A 26 14.18 4.03 -3.69
C THR A 26 13.54 2.63 -3.63
N LEU A 27 12.37 2.52 -4.27
CA LEU A 27 11.68 1.25 -4.54
C LEU A 27 11.81 0.90 -6.04
N PRO A 28 13.03 0.68 -6.58
CA PRO A 28 13.30 0.69 -8.02
C PRO A 28 12.71 -0.48 -8.80
N ASP A 29 12.37 -1.58 -8.12
CA ASP A 29 11.88 -2.82 -8.75
C ASP A 29 10.36 -2.97 -8.64
N LEU A 30 9.67 -1.99 -8.06
CA LEU A 30 8.21 -2.05 -7.98
C LEU A 30 7.64 -1.65 -9.35
N ASP A 31 7.07 -2.62 -10.06
CA ASP A 31 6.33 -2.34 -11.29
C ASP A 31 5.05 -1.57 -10.95
N ILE A 32 5.05 -0.27 -11.26
CA ILE A 32 3.88 0.59 -11.02
C ILE A 32 2.75 0.27 -12.00
N ALA A 33 3.05 -0.33 -13.16
CA ALA A 33 2.05 -0.66 -14.16
C ALA A 33 1.13 -1.82 -13.71
N THR A 34 1.58 -2.66 -12.76
CA THR A 34 0.75 -3.70 -12.13
C THR A 34 -0.06 -3.19 -10.93
N GLY A 35 0.10 -1.91 -10.60
CA GLY A 35 -0.46 -1.27 -9.43
C GLY A 35 -1.67 -0.39 -9.68
N SER A 36 -2.42 -0.13 -8.62
CA SER A 36 -3.46 0.92 -8.62
C SER A 36 -3.57 1.57 -7.26
N VAL A 37 -3.85 2.88 -7.24
CA VAL A 37 -4.10 3.64 -6.01
C VAL A 37 -5.52 4.20 -6.03
N VAL A 38 -6.24 3.98 -4.95
CA VAL A 38 -7.64 4.37 -4.81
C VAL A 38 -7.85 5.19 -3.55
N LEU A 39 -8.59 6.29 -3.64
CA LEU A 39 -9.08 7.01 -2.47
C LEU A 39 -10.39 6.41 -2.01
N GLU A 40 -10.41 5.97 -0.77
CA GLU A 40 -11.58 5.36 -0.17
C GLU A 40 -12.18 6.25 0.92
N ARG A 41 -13.50 6.26 1.00
CA ARG A 41 -14.25 7.13 1.92
C ARG A 41 -14.43 6.52 3.31
N THR A 42 -14.29 5.21 3.43
CA THR A 42 -14.88 4.44 4.54
C THR A 42 -13.90 3.77 5.48
N PHE A 43 -12.58 3.81 5.22
CA PHE A 43 -11.63 3.13 6.10
C PHE A 43 -10.97 4.09 7.11
N ALA A 44 -10.87 3.60 8.35
CA ALA A 44 -10.42 4.37 9.52
C ALA A 44 -8.89 4.53 9.61
N THR A 45 -8.12 3.65 8.96
CA THR A 45 -6.65 3.72 8.90
C THR A 45 -6.15 4.79 7.93
N GLY A 46 -4.83 5.02 7.88
CA GLY A 46 -4.23 5.94 6.90
C GLY A 46 -4.18 5.35 5.48
N GLY A 47 -3.74 4.09 5.38
CA GLY A 47 -3.60 3.32 4.15
C GLY A 47 -3.90 1.84 4.32
N ARG A 48 -3.99 1.12 3.20
CA ARG A 48 -3.94 -0.35 3.12
C ARG A 48 -3.41 -0.81 1.77
N CYS A 49 -2.56 -1.83 1.78
CA CYS A 49 -2.09 -2.52 0.58
C CYS A 49 -2.77 -3.89 0.45
N PHE A 50 -3.25 -4.19 -0.75
CA PHE A 50 -3.67 -5.51 -1.19
C PHE A 50 -2.70 -5.98 -2.24
N CYS A 51 -2.15 -7.18 -2.07
CA CYS A 51 -1.24 -7.77 -3.04
C CYS A 51 -1.82 -9.12 -3.48
N TYR A 52 -1.72 -9.40 -4.76
CA TYR A 52 -2.34 -10.57 -5.39
C TYR A 52 -1.27 -11.55 -5.87
N SER A 53 -1.68 -12.80 -6.09
CA SER A 53 -0.79 -13.90 -6.51
C SER A 53 -0.19 -13.68 -7.90
N ASP A 54 -0.86 -12.90 -8.76
CA ASP A 54 -0.39 -12.51 -10.09
C ASP A 54 0.63 -11.36 -10.06
N GLY A 55 1.01 -10.88 -8.87
CA GLY A 55 1.95 -9.77 -8.69
C GLY A 55 1.32 -8.39 -8.81
N SER A 56 0.02 -8.30 -9.09
CA SER A 56 -0.70 -7.02 -9.04
C SER A 56 -0.92 -6.56 -7.60
N TRP A 57 -1.17 -5.27 -7.43
CA TRP A 57 -1.42 -4.69 -6.11
C TRP A 57 -2.37 -3.49 -6.18
N VAL A 58 -3.10 -3.26 -5.08
CA VAL A 58 -3.99 -2.11 -4.91
C VAL A 58 -3.70 -1.45 -3.57
N ILE A 59 -3.44 -0.14 -3.59
CA ILE A 59 -3.30 0.67 -2.38
C ILE A 59 -4.55 1.52 -2.19
N GLY A 60 -5.25 1.29 -1.09
CA GLY A 60 -6.31 2.15 -0.59
C GLY A 60 -5.75 3.25 0.29
N LEU A 61 -6.07 4.51 -0.01
CA LEU A 61 -5.73 5.70 0.76
C LEU A 61 -6.99 6.35 1.36
N SER A 62 -6.92 6.78 2.63
CA SER A 62 -8.11 7.26 3.33
C SER A 62 -8.40 8.70 2.93
N LEU A 63 -9.52 8.95 2.27
CA LEU A 63 -9.95 10.30 1.93
C LEU A 63 -10.11 11.19 3.18
N PRO A 64 -10.76 10.74 4.28
CA PRO A 64 -10.79 11.51 5.52
C PRO A 64 -9.40 11.81 6.08
N ARG A 65 -8.42 10.90 5.93
CA ARG A 65 -7.04 11.17 6.36
C ARG A 65 -6.38 12.20 5.46
N MET A 66 -6.49 12.08 4.15
CA MET A 66 -5.99 13.04 3.17
C MET A 66 -6.50 14.45 3.43
N GLN A 67 -7.79 14.59 3.74
CA GLN A 67 -8.38 15.89 4.06
C GLN A 67 -7.80 16.53 5.33
N ARG A 68 -7.35 15.72 6.31
CA ARG A 68 -6.79 16.20 7.58
C ARG A 68 -5.29 16.49 7.52
N CYS A 69 -4.51 15.61 6.88
CA CYS A 69 -3.04 15.73 6.85
C CYS A 69 -2.49 16.36 5.55
N GLY A 70 -3.36 16.61 4.57
CA GLY A 70 -2.98 17.15 3.27
C GLY A 70 -2.13 16.18 2.44
N ARG A 71 -1.61 16.69 1.32
CA ARG A 71 -0.84 15.88 0.35
C ARG A 71 0.44 15.30 0.97
N GLN A 72 1.21 16.10 1.70
CA GLN A 72 2.48 15.68 2.28
C GLN A 72 2.31 14.54 3.30
N GLY A 73 1.28 14.61 4.15
CA GLY A 73 0.96 13.51 5.06
C GLY A 73 0.57 12.23 4.32
N MET A 74 -0.12 12.36 3.18
CA MET A 74 -0.46 11.22 2.33
C MET A 74 0.73 10.62 1.60
N GLU A 75 1.77 11.39 1.27
CA GLU A 75 2.99 10.83 0.68
C GLU A 75 3.64 9.81 1.60
N GLY A 76 3.71 10.10 2.90
CA GLY A 76 4.27 9.17 3.88
C GLY A 76 3.45 7.89 4.01
N ILE A 77 2.12 8.00 3.96
CA ILE A 77 1.21 6.84 3.98
C ILE A 77 1.38 6.03 2.69
N LEU A 78 1.41 6.70 1.54
CA LEU A 78 1.59 6.03 0.25
C LEU A 78 2.94 5.32 0.17
N ALA A 79 4.02 5.97 0.63
CA ALA A 79 5.35 5.35 0.69
C ALA A 79 5.36 4.09 1.58
N HIS A 80 4.67 4.14 2.72
CA HIS A 80 4.49 3.00 3.61
C HIS A 80 3.78 1.84 2.92
N GLU A 81 2.66 2.09 2.24
CA GLU A 81 1.93 1.04 1.52
C GLU A 81 2.65 0.56 0.25
N LEU A 82 3.44 1.40 -0.43
CA LEU A 82 4.28 0.98 -1.56
C LEU A 82 5.42 0.06 -1.10
N LEU A 83 5.95 0.24 0.11
CA LEU A 83 6.94 -0.68 0.67
C LEU A 83 6.34 -2.08 0.87
N HIS A 84 5.06 -2.18 1.26
CA HIS A 84 4.35 -3.46 1.31
C HIS A 84 4.27 -4.13 -0.06
N ALA A 85 3.84 -3.39 -1.08
CA ALA A 85 3.78 -3.89 -2.44
C ALA A 85 5.15 -4.35 -2.95
N TRP A 86 6.21 -3.58 -2.66
CA TRP A 86 7.58 -3.93 -3.05
C TRP A 86 8.08 -5.20 -2.34
N LEU A 87 7.84 -5.34 -1.04
CA LEU A 87 8.20 -6.56 -0.30
C LEU A 87 7.44 -7.77 -0.82
N TRP A 88 6.16 -7.62 -1.16
CA TRP A 88 5.38 -8.69 -1.76
C TRP A 88 5.99 -9.14 -3.09
N ALA A 89 6.23 -8.19 -4.00
CA ALA A 89 6.79 -8.47 -5.32
C ALA A 89 8.17 -9.15 -5.24
N ARG A 90 9.01 -8.76 -4.27
CA ARG A 90 10.39 -9.25 -4.17
C ARG A 90 10.55 -10.48 -3.28
N HIS A 91 9.71 -10.65 -2.27
CA HIS A 91 9.91 -11.64 -1.21
C HIS A 91 8.69 -12.50 -0.90
N GLY A 92 7.53 -12.24 -1.51
CA GLY A 92 6.31 -13.01 -1.29
C GLY A 92 5.65 -12.78 0.08
N TYR A 93 5.98 -11.68 0.78
CA TYR A 93 5.34 -11.27 2.02
C TYR A 93 5.22 -9.74 2.12
N ALA A 94 4.24 -9.25 2.89
CA ALA A 94 3.94 -7.82 3.05
C ALA A 94 3.70 -7.42 4.53
N GLY A 95 4.41 -8.05 5.46
CA GLY A 95 4.30 -7.77 6.90
C GLY A 95 5.43 -6.88 7.42
N HIS A 96 5.23 -6.25 8.59
CA HIS A 96 6.25 -5.46 9.31
C HIS A 96 7.31 -6.33 10.00
N GLY A 97 7.92 -7.26 9.28
CA GLY A 97 9.05 -8.04 9.78
C GLY A 97 10.35 -7.21 9.83
N PRO A 98 11.47 -7.80 10.29
CA PRO A 98 12.77 -7.12 10.34
C PRO A 98 13.21 -6.52 9.00
N VAL A 99 12.84 -7.17 7.89
CA VAL A 99 13.13 -6.65 6.54
C VAL A 99 12.35 -5.36 6.26
N PHE A 100 11.06 -5.32 6.57
CA PHE A 100 10.28 -4.09 6.45
C PHE A 100 10.90 -2.97 7.29
N GLU A 101 11.19 -3.23 8.57
CA GLU A 101 11.74 -2.22 9.47
C GLU A 101 13.10 -1.70 8.99
N GLY A 102 13.98 -2.59 8.51
CA GLY A 102 15.26 -2.21 7.93
C GLY A 102 15.10 -1.32 6.69
N HIS A 103 14.21 -1.70 5.77
CA HIS A 103 13.95 -0.92 4.56
C HIS A 103 13.29 0.42 4.87
N ALA A 104 12.30 0.45 5.77
CA ALA A 104 11.61 1.66 6.18
C ALA A 104 12.57 2.66 6.86
N SER A 105 13.40 2.17 7.79
CA SER A 105 14.40 2.98 8.49
C SER A 105 15.42 3.59 7.52
N VAL A 106 16.04 2.78 6.66
CA VAL A 106 17.05 3.24 5.68
C VAL A 106 16.48 4.28 4.71
N ARG A 107 15.20 4.17 4.37
CA ARG A 107 14.53 5.06 3.40
C ARG A 107 13.83 6.25 4.04
N GLY A 108 13.84 6.35 5.37
CA GLY A 108 13.06 7.37 6.09
C GLY A 108 11.56 7.27 5.82
N ILE A 109 11.04 6.06 5.58
CA ILE A 109 9.61 5.82 5.39
C ILE A 109 8.93 5.80 6.77
N PRO A 110 7.98 6.71 7.04
CA PRO A 110 7.27 6.75 8.31
C PRO A 110 6.39 5.50 8.52
N ARG A 111 6.29 5.06 9.78
CA ARG A 111 5.37 4.00 10.21
C ARG A 111 4.00 4.60 10.50
N TRP A 112 3.02 4.38 9.61
CA TRP A 112 1.67 4.98 9.70
C TRP A 112 0.59 4.05 10.25
N CYS A 113 0.98 2.90 10.78
CA CYS A 113 0.13 1.88 11.36
C CYS A 113 0.26 1.84 12.90
N SER A 114 -0.84 1.58 13.60
CA SER A 114 -0.79 1.18 15.02
C SER A 114 -0.34 -0.28 15.13
N ALA A 115 0.32 -0.66 16.23
CA ALA A 115 0.76 -2.04 16.49
C ALA A 115 -0.39 -3.07 16.38
N GLU A 116 -1.62 -2.65 16.69
CA GLU A 116 -2.84 -3.48 16.59
C GLU A 116 -3.18 -3.88 15.14
N HIS A 117 -2.84 -3.05 14.14
CA HIS A 117 -3.04 -3.39 12.73
C HIS A 117 -2.01 -4.41 12.20
N GLU A 118 -0.92 -4.64 12.93
CA GLU A 118 0.19 -5.50 12.50
C GLU A 118 -0.11 -6.97 12.74
N VAL A 119 -0.80 -7.29 13.84
CA VAL A 119 -1.18 -8.67 14.22
C VAL A 119 -2.05 -9.34 13.15
N ARG A 120 -2.83 -8.57 12.39
CA ARG A 120 -3.71 -9.09 11.33
C ARG A 120 -3.01 -9.34 9.99
N ARG A 121 -1.78 -8.85 9.78
CA ARG A 121 -1.05 -8.93 8.49
C ARG A 121 0.10 -9.95 8.47
N GLN A 122 0.33 -10.70 9.55
CA GLN A 122 1.49 -11.60 9.70
C GLN A 122 1.26 -13.06 9.21
N GLY A 123 0.24 -13.34 8.40
CA GLY A 123 -0.02 -14.69 7.88
C GLY A 123 -0.11 -14.75 6.35
N PRO A 124 0.12 -15.93 5.72
CA PRO A 124 -0.14 -16.17 4.29
C PRO A 124 -1.63 -16.04 3.87
N GLN A 125 -2.49 -15.53 4.75
CA GLN A 125 -3.94 -15.57 4.65
C GLN A 125 -4.58 -14.42 3.87
N GLN A 126 -3.80 -13.56 3.19
CA GLN A 126 -4.41 -12.60 2.26
C GLN A 126 -4.80 -13.24 0.91
N LEU A 127 -4.47 -14.52 0.68
CA LEU A 127 -4.84 -15.28 -0.52
C LEU A 127 -6.31 -15.74 -0.55
N ALA A 128 -6.98 -15.91 0.59
CA ALA A 128 -8.28 -16.62 0.60
C ALA A 128 -9.54 -15.73 0.49
N LEU A 129 -9.41 -14.39 0.44
CA LEU A 129 -10.57 -13.49 0.44
C LEU A 129 -10.93 -12.90 -0.91
N PHE A 130 -10.15 -13.15 -1.97
CA PHE A 130 -10.35 -12.48 -3.27
C PHE A 130 -10.25 -13.41 -4.49
N ASP A 131 -10.07 -14.72 -4.30
CA ASP A 131 -10.09 -15.75 -5.35
C ASP A 131 -11.50 -16.41 -5.52
N ALA A 132 -12.58 -15.73 -5.12
CA ALA A 132 -13.96 -16.19 -5.33
C ALA A 132 -14.77 -15.23 -6.22
#